data_AF-A0A838GGE1-F1
#
_entry.id   AF-A0A838GGE1-F1
#
_cell.length_a   1.000
_cell.length_b   1.000
_cell.length_c   1.000
_cell.angle_alpha   90.00
_cell.angle_beta   90.00
_cell.angle_gamma   90.00
#
_symmetry.space_group_name_H-M   'P 1'
#
loop_
_entity.id
_entity.type
_entity.pdbx_description
1 polymer ?
#
loop_
_entity_poly.entity_id
_entity_poly.type
_entity_poly.pdbx_seq_one_letter_code
_entity_poly.pdbx_strand_id
1 'polypeptide(L)'
;LQAQKSEHPFADAAYRKRHQAFLRRRDNLEQERNALSDVLEREIEAEDIRIRNVIRGIRDVLSRFGYLRQGYPTEKADMLADIFDNDGLILCELVDRQTLDPLSPEELAEVFSWFSFDREYRYANHFTLPERLVTARRQLEDLEHDVLSEERDLKLFISEGHNPSFYGAALAWSHGSTMVQIGEQMELSEGDLVLTFNKTIDLMRQVREMLIGVAPEHPLVNKLVIAERRLRRGIVEQSLSLGFTPISEEADTDDAQDEPDDSLTDEAATVN
;
A
#
# COMPACT_ATOMS: atom_id res chain seq x y z
N LEU A 1 -9.91 -55.26 51.15
CA LEU A 1 -9.09 -54.85 49.99
C LEU A 1 -9.56 -55.44 48.65
N GLN A 2 -9.95 -56.71 48.56
CA GLN A 2 -10.51 -57.29 47.31
C GLN A 2 -11.96 -56.86 47.02
N ALA A 3 -12.80 -56.65 48.03
CA ALA A 3 -14.19 -56.21 47.86
C ALA A 3 -14.34 -54.76 47.37
N GLN A 4 -13.37 -53.88 47.68
CA GLN A 4 -13.36 -52.49 47.17
C GLN A 4 -12.90 -52.39 45.71
N LYS A 5 -12.32 -53.45 45.13
CA LYS A 5 -11.90 -53.49 43.72
C LYS A 5 -13.06 -53.77 42.76
N SER A 6 -14.11 -54.46 43.22
CA SER A 6 -15.25 -54.86 42.39
C SER A 6 -16.32 -53.79 42.23
N GLU A 7 -16.39 -52.82 43.15
CA GLU A 7 -17.32 -51.67 43.07
C GLU A 7 -16.71 -50.47 42.34
N HIS A 8 -15.43 -50.53 41.99
CA HIS A 8 -14.76 -49.42 41.32
C HIS A 8 -15.16 -49.40 39.82
N PRO A 9 -15.49 -48.24 39.22
CA PRO A 9 -15.86 -48.12 37.80
C PRO A 9 -14.85 -48.72 36.80
N PHE A 10 -13.61 -48.97 37.25
CA PHE A 10 -12.53 -49.58 36.48
C PHE A 10 -12.41 -51.12 36.65
N ALA A 11 -13.35 -51.79 37.32
CA ALA A 11 -13.42 -53.24 37.37
C ALA A 11 -13.68 -53.83 35.97
N ASP A 12 -14.53 -53.16 35.18
CA ASP A 12 -14.80 -53.50 33.78
C ASP A 12 -13.58 -53.19 32.88
N ALA A 13 -13.16 -54.20 32.12
CA ALA A 13 -12.06 -54.09 31.16
C ALA A 13 -12.40 -53.15 29.98
N ALA A 14 -13.68 -53.07 29.57
CA ALA A 14 -14.10 -52.20 28.49
C ALA A 14 -14.04 -50.72 28.89
N TYR A 15 -14.49 -50.39 30.10
CA TYR A 15 -14.39 -49.04 30.67
C TYR A 15 -12.93 -48.60 30.86
N ARG A 16 -12.06 -49.51 31.34
CA ARG A 16 -10.59 -49.29 31.41
C ARG A 16 -9.99 -48.92 30.05
N LYS A 17 -10.31 -49.68 29.01
CA LYS A 17 -9.76 -49.46 27.66
C LYS A 17 -10.24 -48.13 27.07
N ARG A 18 -11.50 -47.75 27.27
CA ARG A 18 -12.05 -46.44 26.85
C ARG A 18 -11.38 -45.29 27.59
N HIS A 19 -11.22 -45.40 28.91
CA HIS A 19 -10.53 -44.37 29.70
C HIS A 19 -9.06 -44.22 29.28
N GLN A 20 -8.34 -45.32 29.04
CA GLN A 20 -6.97 -45.26 28.50
C GLN A 20 -6.90 -44.59 27.13
N ALA A 21 -7.88 -44.83 26.26
CA ALA A 21 -7.97 -44.16 24.95
C ALA A 21 -8.20 -42.65 25.11
N PHE A 22 -9.08 -42.24 26.03
CA PHE A 22 -9.30 -40.81 26.33
C PHE A 22 -8.05 -40.14 26.91
N LEU A 23 -7.33 -40.80 27.82
CA LEU A 23 -6.06 -40.29 28.35
C LEU A 23 -5.03 -40.10 27.23
N ARG A 24 -4.83 -41.11 26.37
CA ARG A 24 -3.93 -40.98 25.21
C ARG A 24 -4.35 -39.87 24.27
N ARG A 25 -5.65 -39.71 24.01
CA ARG A 25 -6.14 -38.63 23.14
C ARG A 25 -5.89 -37.26 23.76
N ARG A 26 -6.13 -37.10 25.07
CA ARG A 26 -5.81 -35.88 25.80
C ARG A 26 -4.32 -35.59 25.75
N ASP A 27 -3.46 -36.56 26.06
CA ASP A 27 -2.01 -36.37 26.06
C ASP A 27 -1.50 -35.99 24.65
N ASN A 28 -2.05 -36.60 23.59
CA ASN A 28 -1.74 -36.22 22.21
C ASN A 28 -2.21 -34.78 21.90
N LEU A 29 -3.41 -34.39 22.32
CA LEU A 29 -3.93 -33.03 22.13
C LEU A 29 -3.14 -31.99 22.93
N GLU A 30 -2.67 -32.33 24.13
CA GLU A 30 -1.80 -31.47 24.93
C GLU A 30 -0.44 -31.28 24.27
N GLN A 31 0.15 -32.34 23.70
CA GLN A 31 1.39 -32.26 22.93
C GLN A 31 1.22 -31.40 21.68
N GLU A 32 0.14 -31.60 20.93
CA GLU A 32 -0.18 -30.82 19.73
C GLU A 32 -0.40 -29.34 20.07
N ARG A 33 -1.19 -29.06 21.12
CA ARG A 33 -1.40 -27.69 21.62
C ARG A 33 -0.07 -27.05 22.00
N ASN A 34 0.77 -27.74 22.77
CA ASN A 34 2.06 -27.18 23.20
C ASN A 34 2.97 -26.91 22.00
N ALA A 35 3.02 -27.82 21.01
CA ALA A 35 3.79 -27.60 19.79
C ALA A 35 3.28 -26.39 18.98
N LEU A 36 1.97 -26.21 18.86
CA LEU A 36 1.37 -25.04 18.21
C LEU A 36 1.65 -23.74 19.00
N SER A 37 1.58 -23.78 20.34
CA SER A 37 1.94 -22.66 21.19
C SER A 37 3.40 -22.25 21.01
N ASP A 38 4.33 -23.20 20.99
CA ASP A 38 5.75 -22.92 20.77
C ASP A 38 6.01 -22.28 19.39
N VAL A 39 5.28 -22.70 18.35
CA VAL A 39 5.37 -22.09 17.01
C VAL A 39 4.84 -20.66 17.03
N LEU A 40 3.69 -20.44 17.65
CA LEU A 40 3.07 -19.11 17.75
C LEU A 40 3.97 -18.14 18.54
N GLU A 41 4.54 -18.58 19.66
CA GLU A 41 5.47 -17.75 20.45
C GLU A 41 6.69 -17.34 19.63
N ARG A 42 7.29 -18.26 18.86
CA ARG A 42 8.41 -17.94 17.97
C ARG A 42 8.02 -16.96 16.87
N GLU A 43 6.82 -17.08 16.30
CA GLU A 43 6.35 -16.16 15.27
C GLU A 43 6.12 -14.75 15.84
N ILE A 44 5.53 -14.66 17.03
CA ILE A 44 5.35 -13.37 17.75
C ILE A 44 6.70 -12.73 18.04
N GLU A 45 7.68 -13.49 18.55
CA GLU A 45 9.02 -12.97 18.82
C GLU A 45 9.73 -12.51 17.54
N ALA A 46 9.59 -13.27 16.45
CA ALA A 46 10.15 -12.91 15.15
C ALA A 46 9.53 -11.62 14.60
N GLU A 47 8.21 -11.47 14.74
CA GLU A 47 7.48 -10.27 14.34
C GLU A 47 7.88 -9.05 15.18
N ASP A 48 8.01 -9.20 16.50
CA ASP A 48 8.48 -8.13 17.39
C ASP A 48 9.89 -7.66 17.03
N ILE A 49 10.77 -8.58 16.61
CA ILE A 49 12.11 -8.23 16.12
C ILE A 49 12.01 -7.52 14.77
N ARG A 50 11.15 -7.99 13.86
CA ARG A 50 10.91 -7.39 12.54
C ARG A 50 10.43 -5.95 12.68
N ILE A 51 9.38 -5.71 13.45
CA ILE A 51 8.80 -4.37 13.69
C ILE A 51 9.85 -3.43 14.29
N ARG A 52 10.62 -3.88 15.29
CA ARG A 52 11.70 -3.05 15.88
C ARG A 52 12.78 -2.69 14.87
N ASN A 53 13.12 -3.60 13.97
CA ASN A 53 14.10 -3.31 12.91
C ASN A 53 13.54 -2.33 11.88
N VAL A 54 12.26 -2.45 11.51
CA VAL A 54 11.58 -1.51 10.61
C VAL A 54 11.55 -0.11 11.22
N ILE A 55 11.12 0.04 12.47
CA ILE A 55 11.08 1.34 13.17
C ILE A 55 12.48 1.97 13.23
N ARG A 56 13.50 1.17 13.55
CA ARG A 56 14.89 1.65 13.57
C ARG A 56 15.33 2.09 12.18
N GLY A 57 15.04 1.30 11.15
CA GLY A 57 15.33 1.63 9.76
C GLY A 57 14.70 2.96 9.37
N ILE A 58 13.39 3.14 9.59
CA ILE A 58 12.68 4.39 9.29
C ILE A 58 13.34 5.58 9.98
N ARG A 59 13.67 5.44 11.27
CA ARG A 59 14.34 6.50 12.02
C ARG A 59 15.71 6.86 11.43
N ASP A 60 16.46 5.86 10.98
CA ASP A 60 17.81 6.06 10.44
C ASP A 60 17.73 6.72 9.05
N VAL A 61 16.77 6.33 8.18
CA VAL A 61 16.45 7.04 6.92
C VAL A 61 16.09 8.50 7.19
N LEU A 62 15.10 8.73 8.06
CA LEU A 62 14.65 10.08 8.40
C LEU A 62 15.78 10.93 9.02
N SER A 63 16.71 10.32 9.76
CA SER A 63 17.87 11.02 10.27
C SER A 63 18.87 11.39 9.19
N ARG A 64 19.10 10.53 8.19
CA ARG A 64 19.98 10.80 7.04
C ARG A 64 19.49 11.99 6.21
N PHE A 65 18.18 12.08 5.97
CA PHE A 65 17.56 13.17 5.20
C PHE A 65 17.26 14.43 6.03
N GLY A 66 17.59 14.42 7.33
CA GLY A 66 17.50 15.60 8.20
C GLY A 66 16.12 15.87 8.79
N TYR A 67 15.18 14.92 8.70
CA TYR A 67 13.87 14.97 9.37
C TYR A 67 13.97 14.67 10.86
N LEU A 68 15.00 13.90 11.27
CA LEU A 68 15.27 13.61 12.67
C LEU A 68 16.70 14.02 13.06
N ARG A 69 16.83 14.64 14.25
CA ARG A 69 18.11 14.95 14.87
C ARG A 69 18.13 14.41 16.30
N GLN A 70 19.05 13.48 16.57
CA GLN A 70 19.15 12.82 17.89
C GLN A 70 17.82 12.18 18.36
N GLY A 71 16.98 11.74 17.42
CA GLY A 71 15.67 11.13 17.70
C GLY A 71 14.52 12.13 17.88
N TYR A 72 14.76 13.43 17.73
CA TYR A 72 13.73 14.46 17.78
C TYR A 72 13.40 14.98 16.37
N PRO A 73 12.11 15.27 16.07
CA PRO A 73 11.72 15.87 14.81
C PRO A 73 12.36 17.26 14.63
N THR A 74 12.79 17.54 13.40
CA THR A 74 13.24 18.86 12.96
C THR A 74 12.08 19.65 12.35
N GLU A 75 12.28 20.93 12.01
CA GLU A 75 11.27 21.73 11.30
C GLU A 75 10.88 21.11 9.94
N LYS A 76 11.80 20.38 9.30
CA LYS A 76 11.53 19.64 8.06
C LYS A 76 10.60 18.44 8.28
N ALA A 77 10.54 17.89 9.50
CA ALA A 77 9.63 16.80 9.85
C ALA A 77 8.16 17.17 9.66
N ASP A 78 7.81 18.43 9.90
CA ASP A 78 6.45 18.93 9.74
C ASP A 78 5.98 18.86 8.29
N MET A 79 6.91 18.89 7.31
CA MET A 79 6.56 18.69 5.90
C MET A 79 6.06 17.28 5.62
N LEU A 80 6.71 16.26 6.21
CA LEU A 80 6.35 14.87 5.92
C LEU A 80 5.06 14.43 6.63
N ALA A 81 4.70 15.09 7.73
CA ALA A 81 3.56 14.71 8.56
C ALA A 81 2.20 14.82 7.85
N ASP A 82 2.10 15.67 6.83
CA ASP A 82 0.84 15.97 6.12
C ASP A 82 0.73 15.29 4.73
N ILE A 83 1.72 14.48 4.34
CA ILE A 83 1.71 13.74 3.07
C ILE A 83 1.48 12.24 3.34
N PHE A 84 0.39 11.71 2.78
CA PHE A 84 -0.05 10.32 2.91
C PHE A 84 0.16 9.58 1.59
N ASP A 85 1.43 9.37 1.23
CA ASP A 85 1.83 8.65 0.03
C ASP A 85 3.15 7.90 0.28
N ASN A 86 3.35 6.75 -0.37
CA ASN A 86 4.57 5.94 -0.26
C ASN A 86 5.82 6.73 -0.70
N ASP A 87 5.66 7.66 -1.64
CA ASP A 87 6.73 8.52 -2.15
C ASP A 87 6.75 9.89 -1.46
N GLY A 88 6.06 10.05 -0.32
CA GLY A 88 5.96 11.30 0.43
C GLY A 88 7.32 11.88 0.84
N LEU A 89 8.31 11.04 1.14
CA LEU A 89 9.68 11.48 1.43
C LEU A 89 10.34 12.10 0.19
N ILE A 90 10.22 11.45 -0.97
CA ILE A 90 10.75 11.95 -2.25
C ILE A 90 10.08 13.28 -2.62
N LEU A 91 8.76 13.38 -2.47
CA LEU A 91 8.01 14.61 -2.75
C LEU A 91 8.41 15.76 -1.83
N CYS A 92 8.59 15.52 -0.53
CA CYS A 92 9.09 16.53 0.40
C CYS A 92 10.51 16.98 0.02
N GLU A 93 11.39 16.03 -0.34
CA GLU A 93 12.76 16.34 -0.76
C GLU A 93 12.80 17.15 -2.07
N LEU A 94 11.90 16.91 -3.02
CA LEU A 94 11.76 17.74 -4.23
C LEU A 94 11.39 19.19 -3.90
N VAL A 95 10.53 19.39 -2.91
CA VAL A 95 10.15 20.73 -2.42
C VAL A 95 11.32 21.38 -1.69
N ASP A 96 11.96 20.68 -0.75
CA ASP A 96 13.10 21.18 0.05
C ASP A 96 14.29 21.58 -0.84
N ARG A 97 14.57 20.80 -1.89
CA ARG A 97 15.62 21.07 -2.88
C ARG A 97 15.23 22.15 -3.91
N GLN A 98 14.02 22.69 -3.85
CA GLN A 98 13.50 23.70 -4.78
C GLN A 98 13.49 23.22 -6.25
N THR A 99 13.44 21.91 -6.48
CA THR A 99 13.41 21.31 -7.83
C THR A 99 12.14 21.71 -8.59
N LEU A 100 11.05 21.92 -7.85
CA LEU A 100 9.73 22.28 -8.39
C LEU A 100 9.56 23.78 -8.65
N ASP A 101 10.36 24.63 -8.00
CA ASP A 101 10.25 26.09 -8.06
C ASP A 101 10.30 26.70 -9.45
N PRO A 102 11.16 26.26 -10.39
CA PRO A 102 11.16 26.87 -11.71
C PRO A 102 9.89 26.52 -12.49
N LEU A 103 9.24 25.39 -12.24
CA LEU A 103 8.20 24.79 -13.09
C LEU A 103 6.92 25.64 -13.20
N SER A 104 6.27 25.58 -14.37
CA SER A 104 4.92 26.15 -14.55
C SER A 104 3.87 25.31 -13.83
N PRO A 105 2.66 25.83 -13.58
CA PRO A 105 1.57 25.05 -13.00
C PRO A 105 1.26 23.76 -13.79
N GLU A 106 1.28 23.83 -15.11
CA GLU A 106 1.07 22.69 -16.01
C GLU A 106 2.23 21.67 -15.94
N GLU A 107 3.47 22.15 -15.85
CA GLU A 107 4.65 21.31 -15.62
C GLU A 107 4.65 20.65 -14.24
N LEU A 108 4.14 21.32 -13.20
CA LEU A 108 3.97 20.72 -11.87
C LEU A 108 2.98 19.55 -11.92
N ALA A 109 1.80 19.76 -12.51
CA ALA A 109 0.81 18.70 -12.68
C ALA A 109 1.40 17.48 -13.38
N GLU A 110 2.26 17.69 -14.37
CA GLU A 110 3.00 16.64 -15.05
C GLU A 110 3.94 15.86 -14.12
N VAL A 111 4.77 16.54 -13.32
CA VAL A 111 5.66 15.87 -12.36
C VAL A 111 4.89 15.02 -11.34
N PHE A 112 3.82 15.56 -10.75
CA PHE A 112 3.00 14.80 -9.79
C PHE A 112 2.30 13.60 -10.43
N SER A 113 2.00 13.65 -11.72
CA SER A 113 1.36 12.54 -12.43
C SER A 113 2.27 11.33 -12.57
N TRP A 114 3.60 11.50 -12.50
CA TRP A 114 4.55 10.39 -12.56
C TRP A 114 4.43 9.46 -11.35
N PHE A 115 3.98 9.95 -10.19
CA PHE A 115 3.74 9.16 -8.97
C PHE A 115 2.30 8.59 -8.89
N SER A 116 1.44 8.98 -9.83
CA SER A 116 0.01 8.73 -9.71
C SER A 116 -0.48 7.52 -10.52
N PHE A 117 0.35 6.97 -11.42
CA PHE A 117 -0.03 5.82 -12.23
C PHE A 117 0.43 4.52 -11.58
N ASP A 118 -0.51 3.72 -11.11
CA ASP A 118 -0.29 2.52 -10.29
C ASP A 118 -0.59 1.19 -11.03
N ARG A 119 -0.83 1.22 -12.35
CA ARG A 119 -1.15 0.00 -13.09
C ARG A 119 0.09 -0.81 -13.44
N GLU A 120 0.04 -2.11 -13.16
CA GLU A 120 1.12 -3.07 -13.41
C GLU A 120 1.02 -3.73 -14.81
N TYR A 121 0.92 -2.93 -15.87
CA TYR A 121 0.98 -3.45 -17.24
C TYR A 121 1.82 -2.57 -18.16
N ARG A 122 2.31 -3.17 -19.26
CA ARG A 122 3.07 -2.46 -20.28
C ARG A 122 2.12 -1.76 -21.24
N TYR A 123 2.45 -0.52 -21.56
CA TYR A 123 1.75 0.31 -22.53
C TYR A 123 2.78 1.10 -23.34
N ALA A 124 2.41 1.53 -24.55
CA ALA A 124 3.26 2.41 -25.34
C ALA A 124 3.15 3.85 -24.83
N ASN A 125 4.19 4.66 -24.93
CA ASN A 125 4.07 6.09 -24.70
C ASN A 125 4.80 6.85 -25.81
N HIS A 126 4.04 7.64 -26.57
CA HIS A 126 4.53 8.39 -27.72
C HIS A 126 4.70 9.89 -27.44
N PHE A 127 4.51 10.33 -26.19
CA PHE A 127 4.77 11.72 -25.81
C PHE A 127 6.27 12.06 -25.88
N THR A 128 6.56 13.36 -25.83
CA THR A 128 7.93 13.86 -25.64
C THR A 128 7.93 14.88 -24.52
N LEU A 129 8.87 14.77 -23.59
CA LEU A 129 8.99 15.70 -22.48
C LEU A 129 9.75 16.97 -22.92
N PRO A 130 9.25 18.16 -22.56
CA PRO A 130 10.02 19.40 -22.64
C PRO A 130 11.35 19.33 -21.88
N GLU A 131 12.37 20.06 -22.34
CA GLU A 131 13.73 20.06 -21.75
C GLU A 131 13.76 20.36 -20.24
N ARG A 132 12.88 21.25 -19.79
CA ARG A 132 12.74 21.60 -18.36
C ARG A 132 12.26 20.40 -17.53
N LEU A 133 11.29 19.65 -18.03
CA LEU A 133 10.79 18.43 -17.39
C LEU A 133 11.80 17.28 -17.48
N VAL A 134 12.59 17.19 -18.55
CA VAL A 134 13.72 16.24 -18.62
C VAL A 134 14.76 16.57 -17.55
N THR A 135 15.04 17.85 -17.31
CA THR A 135 15.99 18.27 -16.26
C THR A 135 15.44 17.94 -14.87
N ALA A 136 14.17 18.27 -14.61
CA ALA A 136 13.51 17.93 -13.35
C ALA A 136 13.46 16.42 -13.11
N ARG A 137 13.19 15.62 -14.16
CA ARG A 137 13.19 14.16 -14.09
C ARG A 137 14.55 13.59 -13.70
N ARG A 138 15.65 14.11 -14.25
CA ARG A 138 17.00 13.65 -13.85
C ARG A 138 17.30 13.96 -12.38
N GLN A 139 16.94 15.16 -11.93
CA GLN A 139 17.11 15.54 -10.51
C GLN A 139 16.25 14.67 -9.58
N LEU A 140 15.06 14.27 -10.04
CA LEU A 140 14.21 13.31 -9.35
C LEU A 140 14.85 11.93 -9.32
N GLU A 141 15.29 11.38 -10.46
CA GLU A 141 15.94 10.06 -10.54
C GLU A 141 17.17 9.96 -9.64
N ASP A 142 17.98 11.02 -9.55
CA ASP A 142 19.13 11.09 -8.63
C ASP A 142 18.68 11.03 -7.17
N LEU A 143 17.63 11.79 -6.80
CA LEU A 143 17.05 11.81 -5.46
C LEU A 143 16.41 10.47 -5.09
N GLU A 144 15.65 9.86 -6.00
CA GLU A 144 15.06 8.54 -5.82
C GLU A 144 16.13 7.49 -5.60
N HIS A 145 17.21 7.55 -6.37
CA HIS A 145 18.33 6.64 -6.17
C HIS A 145 18.92 6.76 -4.76
N ASP A 146 19.09 7.97 -4.25
CA ASP A 146 19.58 8.20 -2.88
C ASP A 146 18.62 7.64 -1.82
N VAL A 147 17.31 7.88 -1.96
CA VAL A 147 16.28 7.41 -1.01
C VAL A 147 16.15 5.90 -1.05
N LEU A 148 15.93 5.32 -2.22
CA LEU A 148 15.70 3.89 -2.39
C LEU A 148 16.94 3.06 -2.02
N SER A 149 18.14 3.59 -2.23
CA SER A 149 19.37 2.91 -1.81
C SER A 149 19.50 2.87 -0.29
N GLU A 150 19.20 3.98 0.39
CA GLU A 150 19.21 4.01 1.86
C GLU A 150 18.14 3.07 2.45
N GLU A 151 16.93 3.09 1.90
CA GLU A 151 15.87 2.18 2.34
C GLU A 151 16.30 0.72 2.17
N ARG A 152 16.85 0.37 1.00
CA ARG A 152 17.32 -0.98 0.69
C ARG A 152 18.42 -1.44 1.63
N ASP A 153 19.39 -0.58 1.95
CA ASP A 153 20.47 -0.89 2.89
C ASP A 153 19.94 -1.24 4.29
N LEU A 154 18.79 -0.67 4.65
CA LEU A 154 18.08 -0.91 5.91
C LEU A 154 16.96 -1.97 5.79
N LYS A 155 16.84 -2.62 4.63
CA LYS A 155 15.78 -3.59 4.29
C LYS A 155 14.37 -3.03 4.42
N LEU A 156 14.23 -1.74 4.15
CA LEU A 156 12.96 -1.05 3.96
C LEU A 156 12.65 -1.01 2.47
N PHE A 157 11.37 -1.09 2.14
CA PHE A 157 10.84 -1.00 0.78
C PHE A 157 9.55 -0.20 0.88
N ILE A 158 9.67 1.08 1.25
CA ILE A 158 8.50 1.94 1.52
C ILE A 158 8.21 2.76 0.27
N SER A 159 9.20 3.47 -0.24
CA SER A 159 9.05 4.25 -1.47
C SER A 159 9.13 3.35 -2.70
N GLU A 160 8.30 3.66 -3.70
CA GLU A 160 8.22 2.94 -4.98
C GLU A 160 9.01 3.69 -6.07
N GLY A 161 9.03 5.02 -5.98
CA GLY A 161 9.56 5.91 -7.00
C GLY A 161 8.56 6.16 -8.13
N HIS A 162 8.87 7.13 -8.97
CA HIS A 162 8.01 7.52 -10.07
C HIS A 162 7.89 6.43 -11.14
N ASN A 163 6.78 6.43 -11.86
CA ASN A 163 6.61 5.63 -13.05
C ASN A 163 7.41 6.23 -14.23
N PRO A 164 8.48 5.58 -14.73
CA PRO A 164 9.32 6.16 -15.77
C PRO A 164 8.60 6.22 -17.13
N SER A 165 7.59 5.36 -17.34
CA SER A 165 6.83 5.24 -18.58
C SER A 165 5.61 6.17 -18.64
N PHE A 166 5.13 6.68 -17.49
CA PHE A 166 4.01 7.61 -17.46
C PHE A 166 4.50 9.05 -17.59
N TYR A 167 4.28 9.67 -18.75
CA TYR A 167 4.66 11.06 -18.99
C TYR A 167 3.91 11.69 -20.16
N GLY A 168 3.84 13.02 -20.18
CA GLY A 168 3.21 13.87 -21.18
C GLY A 168 1.69 13.99 -21.06
N ALA A 169 1.03 13.02 -20.41
CA ALA A 169 -0.42 12.94 -20.30
C ALA A 169 -1.03 14.13 -19.56
N ALA A 170 -0.52 14.45 -18.36
CA ALA A 170 -1.06 15.52 -17.53
C ALA A 170 -0.73 16.89 -18.13
N LEU A 171 0.44 17.04 -18.74
CA LEU A 171 0.79 18.25 -19.50
C LEU A 171 -0.17 18.45 -20.69
N ALA A 172 -0.38 17.43 -21.52
CA ALA A 172 -1.31 17.49 -22.64
C ALA A 172 -2.75 17.79 -22.20
N TRP A 173 -3.19 17.15 -21.11
CA TRP A 173 -4.49 17.42 -20.51
C TRP A 173 -4.59 18.87 -19.99
N SER A 174 -3.60 19.38 -19.28
CA SER A 174 -3.62 20.76 -18.79
C SER A 174 -3.66 21.81 -19.92
N HIS A 175 -3.12 21.47 -21.10
CA HIS A 175 -3.15 22.28 -22.32
C HIS A 175 -4.41 22.12 -23.18
N GLY A 176 -5.32 21.20 -22.84
CA GLY A 176 -6.64 21.09 -23.47
C GLY A 176 -6.85 19.88 -24.40
N SER A 177 -5.91 18.94 -24.51
CA SER A 177 -6.12 17.70 -25.29
C SER A 177 -7.28 16.87 -24.75
N THR A 178 -8.00 16.14 -25.61
CA THR A 178 -9.10 15.26 -25.14
C THR A 178 -8.55 13.96 -24.53
N MET A 179 -9.38 13.27 -23.72
CA MET A 179 -8.98 11.99 -23.10
C MET A 179 -8.70 10.94 -24.17
N VAL A 180 -9.54 10.89 -25.22
CA VAL A 180 -9.34 10.06 -26.41
C VAL A 180 -7.95 10.29 -27.02
N GLN A 181 -7.56 11.54 -27.25
CA GLN A 181 -6.26 11.86 -27.87
C GLN A 181 -5.08 11.39 -27.00
N ILE A 182 -5.19 11.52 -25.68
CA ILE A 182 -4.15 11.08 -24.74
C ILE A 182 -4.11 9.55 -24.67
N GLY A 183 -5.27 8.90 -24.58
CA GLY A 183 -5.41 7.45 -24.58
C GLY A 183 -4.86 6.80 -25.85
N GLU A 184 -5.12 7.40 -27.01
CA GLU A 184 -4.55 6.94 -28.29
C GLU A 184 -3.01 7.05 -28.33
N GLN A 185 -2.43 8.09 -27.73
CA GLN A 185 -0.97 8.26 -27.68
C GLN A 185 -0.28 7.34 -26.68
N MET A 186 -1.01 6.87 -25.65
CA MET A 186 -0.46 6.00 -24.60
C MET A 186 -0.96 4.56 -24.65
N GLU A 187 -1.87 4.23 -25.56
CA GLU A 187 -2.58 2.94 -25.58
C GLU A 187 -3.25 2.61 -24.22
N LEU A 188 -3.69 3.65 -23.50
CA LEU A 188 -4.33 3.54 -22.19
C LEU A 188 -5.83 3.75 -22.28
N SER A 189 -6.57 3.12 -21.37
CA SER A 189 -8.01 3.35 -21.24
C SER A 189 -8.29 4.75 -20.66
N GLU A 190 -9.42 5.36 -21.06
CA GLU A 190 -9.84 6.64 -20.48
C GLU A 190 -10.07 6.54 -18.96
N GLY A 191 -10.54 5.37 -18.49
CA GLY A 191 -10.76 5.12 -17.06
C GLY A 191 -9.47 5.18 -16.25
N ASP A 192 -8.39 4.56 -16.74
CA ASP A 192 -7.09 4.60 -16.07
C ASP A 192 -6.51 6.01 -16.03
N LEU A 193 -6.65 6.77 -17.12
CA LEU A 193 -6.22 8.17 -17.17
C LEU A 193 -7.01 9.05 -16.18
N VAL A 194 -8.33 8.86 -16.07
CA VAL A 194 -9.15 9.59 -15.11
C VAL A 194 -8.75 9.28 -13.67
N LEU A 195 -8.56 7.99 -13.33
CA LEU A 195 -8.11 7.60 -11.99
C LEU A 195 -6.74 8.19 -11.67
N THR A 196 -5.81 8.13 -12.63
CA THR A 196 -4.47 8.71 -12.50
C THR A 196 -4.52 10.22 -12.26
N PHE A 197 -5.35 10.96 -13.00
CA PHE A 197 -5.49 12.41 -12.81
C PHE A 197 -6.19 12.75 -11.49
N ASN A 198 -7.13 11.93 -11.00
CA ASN A 198 -7.72 12.11 -9.68
C ASN A 198 -6.66 11.95 -8.57
N LYS A 199 -5.83 10.90 -8.64
CA LYS A 199 -4.70 10.69 -7.71
C LYS A 199 -3.68 11.83 -7.82
N THR A 200 -3.39 12.31 -9.03
CA THR A 200 -2.51 13.48 -9.26
C THR A 200 -3.04 14.74 -8.57
N ILE A 201 -4.34 15.01 -8.69
CA ILE A 201 -4.99 16.17 -8.05
C ILE A 201 -4.95 16.03 -6.53
N ASP A 202 -5.16 14.82 -6.00
CA ASP A 202 -5.08 14.58 -4.56
C ASP A 202 -3.67 14.77 -4.02
N LEU A 203 -2.66 14.24 -4.71
CA LEU A 203 -1.26 14.38 -4.32
C LEU A 203 -0.82 15.86 -4.31
N MET A 204 -1.17 16.63 -5.36
CA MET A 204 -0.93 18.07 -5.39
C MET A 204 -1.64 18.80 -4.24
N ARG A 205 -2.87 18.37 -3.90
CA ARG A 205 -3.64 18.93 -2.79
C ARG A 205 -2.93 18.68 -1.45
N GLN A 206 -2.44 17.45 -1.21
CA GLN A 206 -1.70 17.12 0.01
C GLN A 206 -0.42 17.96 0.14
N VAL A 207 0.38 18.06 -0.92
CA VAL A 207 1.60 18.92 -0.91
C VAL A 207 1.26 20.38 -0.69
N ARG A 208 0.16 20.87 -1.28
CA ARG A 208 -0.29 22.25 -1.05
C ARG A 208 -0.71 22.48 0.40
N GLU A 209 -1.48 21.57 0.99
CA GLU A 209 -1.95 21.67 2.39
C GLU A 209 -0.78 21.63 3.36
N MET A 210 0.17 20.72 3.15
CA MET A 210 1.46 20.67 3.83
C MET A 210 2.18 22.03 3.76
N LEU A 211 2.35 22.59 2.55
CA LEU A 211 3.01 23.88 2.36
C LEU A 211 2.28 25.03 3.07
N ILE A 212 0.95 25.01 3.10
CA ILE A 212 0.17 26.00 3.85
C ILE A 212 0.44 25.91 5.36
N GLY A 213 0.66 24.70 5.89
CA GLY A 213 1.00 24.47 7.30
C GLY A 213 2.40 24.97 7.67
N VAL A 214 3.40 24.66 6.84
CA VAL A 214 4.82 24.91 7.16
C VAL A 214 5.39 26.21 6.60
N ALA A 215 4.97 26.62 5.40
CA ALA A 215 5.50 27.77 4.66
C ALA A 215 4.41 28.45 3.80
N PRO A 216 3.44 29.17 4.41
CA PRO A 216 2.28 29.71 3.69
C PRO A 216 2.61 30.66 2.53
N GLU A 217 3.75 31.35 2.60
CA GLU A 217 4.21 32.30 1.58
C GLU A 217 4.97 31.62 0.42
N HIS A 218 5.12 30.30 0.45
CA HIS A 218 5.87 29.56 -0.56
C HIS A 218 5.25 29.72 -1.96
N PRO A 219 6.01 30.11 -3.00
CA PRO A 219 5.46 30.36 -4.34
C PRO A 219 4.73 29.16 -4.94
N LEU A 220 5.12 27.93 -4.59
CA LEU A 220 4.48 26.70 -5.04
C LEU A 220 3.01 26.61 -4.62
N VAL A 221 2.59 27.20 -3.50
CA VAL A 221 1.19 27.13 -3.03
C VAL A 221 0.25 27.65 -4.12
N ASN A 222 0.54 28.84 -4.66
CA ASN A 222 -0.28 29.42 -5.73
C ASN A 222 -0.17 28.64 -7.04
N LYS A 223 1.01 28.11 -7.36
CA LYS A 223 1.20 27.30 -8.57
C LYS A 223 0.41 26.00 -8.52
N LEU A 224 0.37 25.31 -7.37
CA LEU A 224 -0.42 24.09 -7.15
C LEU A 224 -1.92 24.35 -7.26
N VAL A 225 -2.42 25.48 -6.73
CA VAL A 225 -3.83 25.88 -6.91
C VAL A 225 -4.18 26.04 -8.40
N ILE A 226 -3.28 26.65 -9.19
CA ILE A 226 -3.50 26.82 -10.63
C ILE A 226 -3.43 25.47 -11.34
N ALA A 227 -2.44 24.62 -11.00
CA ALA A 227 -2.26 23.29 -11.57
C ALA A 227 -3.50 22.40 -11.37
N GLU A 228 -4.02 22.35 -10.13
CA GLU A 228 -5.26 21.63 -9.81
C GLU A 228 -6.43 22.12 -10.67
N ARG A 229 -6.61 23.44 -10.81
CA ARG A 229 -7.68 24.00 -11.65
C ARG A 229 -7.53 23.64 -13.13
N ARG A 230 -6.30 23.50 -13.63
CA ARG A 230 -6.04 23.09 -15.02
C ARG A 230 -6.39 21.62 -15.27
N LEU A 231 -6.13 20.73 -14.31
CA LEU A 231 -6.50 19.33 -14.41
C LEU A 231 -8.00 19.09 -14.19
N ARG A 232 -8.66 19.88 -13.32
CA ARG A 232 -10.10 19.81 -13.04
C ARG A 232 -10.93 20.39 -14.20
N ARG A 233 -11.13 19.59 -15.24
CA ARG A 233 -12.03 19.89 -16.36
C ARG A 233 -12.70 18.64 -16.90
N GLY A 234 -13.80 18.80 -17.65
CA GLY A 234 -14.42 17.71 -18.42
C GLY A 234 -14.74 16.47 -17.57
N ILE A 235 -14.37 15.28 -18.06
CA ILE A 235 -14.64 14.01 -17.38
C ILE A 235 -13.96 13.88 -16.01
N VAL A 236 -12.80 14.51 -15.81
CA VAL A 236 -12.08 14.51 -14.52
C VAL A 236 -12.87 15.28 -13.46
N GLU A 237 -13.37 16.46 -13.82
CA GLU A 237 -14.22 17.27 -12.92
C GLU A 237 -15.54 16.55 -12.57
N GLN A 238 -16.13 15.85 -13.54
CA GLN A 238 -17.33 15.04 -13.31
C GLN A 238 -17.03 13.87 -12.35
N SER A 239 -15.91 13.17 -12.55
CA SER A 239 -15.48 12.05 -11.71
C SER A 239 -15.27 12.49 -10.25
N LEU A 240 -14.61 13.62 -10.03
CA LEU A 240 -14.39 14.17 -8.68
C LEU A 240 -15.70 14.59 -8.00
N SER A 241 -16.68 15.08 -8.76
CA SER A 241 -17.98 15.50 -8.24
C SER A 241 -18.87 14.33 -7.84
N LEU A 242 -18.71 13.18 -8.51
CA LEU A 242 -19.49 11.98 -8.28
C LEU A 242 -18.95 11.13 -7.12
N GLY A 243 -17.73 11.40 -6.65
CA GLY A 243 -17.12 10.68 -5.54
C GLY A 243 -16.92 9.20 -5.88
N PHE A 244 -15.94 8.90 -6.73
CA PHE A 244 -15.49 7.51 -6.87
C PHE A 244 -14.68 7.13 -5.63
N THR A 245 -15.33 6.45 -4.69
CA THR A 245 -14.61 5.57 -3.75
C THR A 245 -13.94 4.49 -4.61
N PRO A 246 -12.62 4.28 -4.54
CA PRO A 246 -12.02 3.14 -5.21
C PRO A 246 -12.70 1.89 -4.65
N ILE A 247 -13.28 1.08 -5.53
CA ILE A 247 -13.65 -0.29 -5.20
C ILE A 247 -12.30 -0.96 -5.00
N SER A 248 -11.84 -1.04 -3.75
CA SER A 248 -10.78 -1.97 -3.37
C SER A 248 -11.19 -3.32 -3.93
N GLU A 249 -10.32 -3.90 -4.75
CA GLU A 249 -10.50 -5.24 -5.30
C GLU A 249 -10.77 -6.17 -4.12
N GLU A 250 -12.04 -6.53 -3.93
CA GLU A 250 -12.39 -7.65 -3.08
C GLU A 250 -11.68 -8.84 -3.70
N ALA A 251 -10.67 -9.33 -3.00
CA ALA A 251 -10.06 -10.61 -3.30
C ALA A 251 -11.21 -11.60 -3.50
N ASP A 252 -11.29 -12.19 -4.69
CA ASP A 252 -12.13 -13.34 -4.97
C ASP A 252 -11.80 -14.42 -3.93
N THR A 253 -12.53 -14.43 -2.82
CA THR A 253 -12.69 -15.62 -2.00
C THR A 253 -13.71 -16.49 -2.73
N ASP A 254 -13.23 -17.15 -3.77
CA ASP A 254 -13.87 -18.35 -4.31
C ASP A 254 -13.68 -19.45 -3.27
N ASP A 255 -14.59 -19.52 -2.30
CA ASP A 255 -14.77 -20.69 -1.47
C ASP A 255 -16.25 -21.10 -1.52
N ALA A 256 -16.51 -21.93 -2.54
CA ALA A 256 -17.34 -23.11 -2.50
C ALA A 256 -18.55 -23.10 -1.54
N GLN A 257 -19.72 -22.97 -2.15
CA GLN A 257 -20.99 -23.44 -1.58
C GLN A 257 -20.92 -24.96 -1.36
N ASP A 258 -20.58 -25.40 -0.15
CA ASP A 258 -20.93 -26.75 0.32
C ASP A 258 -22.35 -26.70 0.91
N GLU A 259 -23.34 -26.97 0.07
CA GLU A 259 -24.64 -27.46 0.57
C GLU A 259 -24.45 -28.88 1.13
N PRO A 260 -25.07 -29.22 2.27
CA PRO A 260 -25.09 -30.60 2.73
C PRO A 260 -26.08 -31.41 1.90
N ASP A 261 -25.57 -32.28 1.03
CA ASP A 261 -26.35 -33.32 0.34
C ASP A 261 -26.76 -34.41 1.35
N ASP A 262 -28.01 -34.30 1.81
CA ASP A 262 -28.70 -35.31 2.58
C ASP A 262 -29.68 -36.06 1.66
N SER A 263 -29.22 -37.11 0.97
CA SER A 263 -30.06 -38.29 0.69
C SER A 263 -29.34 -39.51 0.09
N LEU A 264 -29.32 -40.57 0.92
CA LEU A 264 -29.79 -41.93 0.60
C LEU A 264 -29.03 -42.77 -0.45
N THR A 265 -28.42 -43.87 0.02
CA THR A 265 -28.83 -45.19 -0.50
C THR A 265 -28.92 -46.24 0.60
N ASP A 266 -30.08 -46.88 0.56
CA ASP A 266 -30.65 -47.94 1.36
C ASP A 266 -30.12 -49.30 0.87
N GLU A 267 -29.76 -50.21 1.79
CA GLU A 267 -29.79 -51.65 1.50
C GLU A 267 -30.25 -52.43 2.73
N ALA A 268 -31.58 -52.39 2.93
CA ALA A 268 -32.47 -53.51 3.23
C ALA A 268 -31.88 -54.81 3.86
N ALA A 269 -32.39 -55.18 5.05
CA ALA A 269 -33.31 -56.33 5.21
C ALA A 269 -33.60 -56.66 6.69
N THR A 270 -34.75 -56.18 7.18
CA THR A 270 -35.89 -56.99 7.64
C THR A 270 -35.65 -58.22 8.54
N VAL A 271 -36.14 -58.08 9.79
CA VAL A 271 -36.86 -59.06 10.64
C VAL A 271 -36.04 -60.09 11.44
N ASN A 272 -35.88 -59.82 12.74
CA ASN A 272 -36.68 -60.42 13.83
C ASN A 272 -36.45 -59.69 15.16
#